data_AF-A0A833SCX0-F1
#
_entry.id   AF-A0A833SCX0-F1
#
_cell.length_a   1.000
_cell.length_b   1.000
_cell.length_c   1.000
_cell.angle_alpha   90.00
_cell.angle_beta   90.00
_cell.angle_gamma   90.00
#
_symmetry.space_group_name_H-M   'P 1'
#
loop_
_entity.id
_entity.type
_entity.pdbx_description
1 polymer ?
#
loop_
_entity_poly.entity_id
_entity_poly.type
_entity_poly.pdbx_seq_one_letter_code
_entity_poly.pdbx_strand_id
1 'polypeptide(L)'
;MALPLPAACDASPFVANMTLGPLSIDYVHIHYCSLAELPFLSFSLLILWLGGLFYFLGSTADGYFSPTLASLSDRLRVPHDVAGVTFLAFGNGAPDVFSAIAAYSSGVGKLGSTSYWVEPCSSLLWSWEV
;
A
#
# COMPACT_ATOMS: atom_id res chain seq x y z
N MET A 1 6.36 4.37 10.57
CA MET A 1 6.27 5.52 11.48
C MET A 1 4.98 6.26 11.13
N ALA A 2 3.95 6.16 11.97
CA ALA A 2 2.67 6.83 11.74
C ALA A 2 2.86 8.35 11.93
N LEU A 3 2.33 9.15 11.01
CA LEU A 3 2.30 10.60 11.16
C LEU A 3 1.42 10.96 12.38
N PRO A 4 1.79 11.99 13.17
CA PRO A 4 0.93 12.48 14.25
C PRO A 4 -0.42 12.94 13.66
N LEU A 5 -1.53 12.48 14.26
CA LEU A 5 -2.91 12.72 13.82
C LEU A 5 -3.26 14.16 13.38
N PRO A 6 -2.76 15.26 13.99
CA PRO A 6 -3.07 16.62 13.52
C PRO A 6 -2.40 16.98 12.18
N ALA A 7 -1.31 16.31 11.79
CA ALA A 7 -0.53 16.61 10.59
C ALA A 7 -1.07 15.95 9.29
N ALA A 8 -2.10 15.11 9.41
CA ALA A 8 -2.76 14.46 8.28
C ALA A 8 -3.97 15.26 7.76
N CYS A 9 -4.54 16.13 8.61
CA CYS A 9 -5.69 16.96 8.26
C CYS A 9 -5.28 18.32 7.66
N ASP A 10 -4.02 18.74 7.82
CA ASP A 10 -3.42 19.96 7.30
C ASP A 10 -2.39 19.68 6.18
N ALA A 11 -2.35 18.44 5.69
CA ALA A 11 -1.36 17.99 4.72
C ALA A 11 -1.41 18.81 3.42
N SER A 12 -0.22 19.23 2.95
CA SER A 12 -0.01 19.89 1.66
C SER A 12 -0.68 19.12 0.50
N PRO A 13 -1.19 19.80 -0.55
CA PRO A 13 -1.87 19.15 -1.69
C PRO A 13 -1.04 18.04 -2.36
N PHE A 14 0.29 18.06 -2.21
CA PHE A 14 1.17 16.98 -2.67
C PHE A 14 1.01 15.67 -1.88
N VAL A 15 0.81 15.75 -0.56
CA VAL A 15 0.61 14.58 0.32
C VAL A 15 -0.81 14.04 0.19
N ALA A 16 -1.81 14.91 0.05
CA ALA A 16 -3.19 14.51 -0.23
C ALA A 16 -3.32 13.73 -1.54
N ASN A 17 -2.56 14.11 -2.57
CA ASN A 17 -2.56 13.40 -3.85
C ASN A 17 -1.96 11.99 -3.77
N MET A 18 -1.20 11.68 -2.72
CA MET A 18 -0.66 10.34 -2.48
C MET A 18 -1.62 9.46 -1.68
N THR A 19 -2.62 10.05 -1.00
CA THR A 19 -3.73 9.35 -0.33
C THR A 19 -4.99 9.24 -1.19
N LEU A 20 -5.04 9.97 -2.32
CA LEU A 20 -6.09 9.86 -3.33
C LEU A 20 -6.09 8.44 -3.91
N GLY A 21 -7.06 7.62 -3.47
CA GLY A 21 -7.38 6.36 -4.12
C GLY A 21 -7.82 6.57 -5.58
N PRO A 22 -7.97 5.49 -6.37
CA PRO A 22 -8.28 5.53 -7.81
C PRO A 22 -9.62 6.20 -8.20
N LEU A 23 -10.37 6.74 -7.23
CA LEU A 23 -11.63 7.45 -7.41
C LEU A 23 -11.63 8.88 -6.83
N SER A 24 -10.46 9.44 -6.49
CA SER A 24 -10.31 10.78 -5.90
C SER A 24 -11.06 11.00 -4.58
N ILE A 25 -11.29 9.94 -3.79
CA ILE A 25 -11.93 10.03 -2.46
C ILE A 25 -10.89 9.72 -1.37
N ASP A 26 -10.60 10.70 -0.52
CA ASP A 26 -9.75 10.57 0.66
C ASP A 26 -10.49 9.89 1.82
N TYR A 27 -10.53 8.56 1.78
CA TYR A 27 -11.12 7.74 2.85
C TYR A 27 -10.43 7.99 4.21
N VAL A 28 -9.13 8.25 4.21
CA VAL A 28 -8.34 8.49 5.43
C VAL A 28 -8.74 9.83 6.07
N HIS A 29 -8.92 10.88 5.28
CA HIS A 29 -9.28 12.20 5.77
C HIS A 29 -10.72 12.23 6.33
N ILE A 30 -11.66 11.57 5.65
CA ILE A 30 -13.06 11.45 6.13
C ILE A 30 -13.13 10.66 7.45
N HIS A 31 -12.31 9.61 7.59
CA HIS A 31 -12.34 8.75 8.77
C HIS A 31 -11.65 9.35 10.00
N TYR A 32 -10.50 10.02 9.82
CA TYR A 32 -9.72 10.61 10.91
C TYR A 32 -10.11 12.06 11.24
N CYS A 33 -10.50 12.89 10.25
CA CYS A 33 -10.73 14.32 10.47
C CYS A 33 -12.21 14.69 10.64
N SER A 34 -13.15 13.96 10.02
CA SER A 34 -14.60 14.25 10.14
C SER A 34 -15.27 13.49 11.31
N LEU A 35 -14.71 12.33 11.70
CA LEU A 35 -15.30 11.41 12.68
C LEU A 35 -14.41 11.20 13.91
N ALA A 36 -13.62 12.22 14.29
CA ALA A 36 -12.76 12.18 15.47
C ALA A 36 -13.56 12.12 16.80
N GLU A 37 -14.82 12.56 16.81
CA GLU A 37 -15.64 12.63 18.02
C GLU A 37 -16.27 11.29 18.45
N LEU A 38 -16.23 10.24 17.61
CA LEU A 38 -16.81 8.92 17.92
C LEU A 38 -15.83 7.76 17.62
N PRO A 39 -14.77 7.59 18.42
CA PRO A 39 -13.71 6.62 18.15
C PRO A 39 -14.20 5.16 18.15
N PHE A 40 -15.23 4.84 18.94
CA PHE A 40 -15.81 3.49 18.99
C PHE A 40 -16.51 3.10 17.68
N LEU A 41 -17.24 4.03 17.06
CA LEU A 41 -17.94 3.77 15.80
C LEU A 41 -16.94 3.65 14.65
N SER A 42 -15.89 4.47 14.67
CA SER A 42 -14.76 4.38 13.73
C SER A 42 -14.10 3.00 13.77
N PHE A 43 -13.67 2.55 14.96
CA PHE A 43 -13.01 1.25 15.12
C PHE A 43 -13.91 0.07 14.71
N SER A 44 -15.19 0.11 15.09
CA SER A 44 -16.16 -0.94 14.75
C SER A 44 -16.40 -1.03 13.24
N LEU A 45 -16.51 0.11 12.56
CA LEU A 45 -16.67 0.19 11.11
C LEU A 45 -15.42 -0.30 10.37
N LEU A 46 -14.22 0.02 10.88
CA LEU A 46 -12.95 -0.45 10.33
C LEU A 46 -12.80 -1.97 10.46
N ILE A 47 -13.16 -2.54 11.61
CA ILE A 47 -13.19 -4.01 11.81
C ILE A 47 -14.20 -4.67 10.89
N LEU A 48 -15.42 -4.13 10.79
CA LEU A 48 -16.46 -4.67 9.92
C LEU A 48 -16.01 -4.64 8.46
N TRP A 49 -15.40 -3.53 8.04
CA TRP A 49 -14.84 -3.35 6.70
C TRP A 49 -13.71 -4.35 6.42
N LEU A 50 -12.74 -4.48 7.34
CA LEU A 50 -11.63 -5.41 7.21
C LEU A 50 -12.10 -6.87 7.17
N GLY A 51 -13.07 -7.22 8.02
CA GLY A 51 -13.71 -8.53 8.03
C GLY A 51 -14.44 -8.84 6.72
N GLY A 52 -15.17 -7.86 6.18
CA GLY A 52 -15.83 -7.96 4.88
C GLY A 52 -14.84 -8.19 3.74
N LEU A 53 -13.76 -7.42 3.69
CA LEU A 53 -12.69 -7.61 2.71
C LEU A 53 -12.07 -9.00 2.82
N PHE A 54 -11.73 -9.44 4.02
CA PHE A 54 -11.14 -10.76 4.22
C PHE A 54 -12.10 -11.89 3.83
N TYR A 55 -13.40 -11.73 4.09
CA TYR A 55 -14.44 -12.66 3.65
C TYR A 55 -14.51 -12.76 2.11
N PHE A 56 -14.51 -11.61 1.41
CA PHE A 56 -14.49 -11.59 -0.05
C PHE A 56 -13.20 -12.22 -0.62
N LEU A 57 -12.04 -11.89 -0.04
CA LEU A 57 -10.76 -12.49 -0.42
C LEU A 57 -10.76 -14.01 -0.21
N GLY A 58 -11.24 -14.49 0.94
CA GLY A 58 -11.31 -15.92 1.24
C GLY A 58 -12.28 -16.67 0.33
N SER A 59 -13.49 -16.14 0.13
CA SER A 59 -14.49 -16.73 -0.76
C SER A 59 -14.00 -16.82 -2.21
N THR A 60 -13.34 -15.76 -2.69
CA THR A 60 -12.73 -15.75 -4.03
C THR A 60 -11.54 -16.70 -4.09
N ALA A 61 -10.75 -16.79 -3.02
CA ALA A 61 -9.59 -17.67 -2.96
C ALA A 61 -9.98 -19.16 -3.05
N ASP A 62 -11.04 -19.55 -2.34
CA ASP A 62 -11.53 -20.92 -2.36
C ASP A 62 -12.09 -21.30 -3.73
N GLY A 63 -12.89 -20.42 -4.34
CA GLY A 63 -13.55 -20.69 -5.63
C GLY A 63 -12.64 -20.58 -6.87
N TYR A 64 -11.70 -19.64 -6.89
CA TYR A 64 -10.92 -19.33 -8.10
C TYR A 64 -9.41 -19.49 -7.92
N PHE A 65 -8.87 -19.18 -6.73
CA PHE A 65 -7.43 -19.20 -6.51
C PHE A 65 -6.89 -20.63 -6.30
N SER A 66 -7.60 -21.45 -5.53
CA SER A 66 -7.25 -22.86 -5.28
C SER A 66 -7.09 -23.71 -6.56
N PRO A 67 -8.05 -23.74 -7.51
CA PRO A 67 -7.89 -24.51 -8.75
C PRO A 67 -6.83 -23.93 -9.71
N THR A 68 -6.63 -22.60 -9.69
CA THR A 68 -5.60 -21.94 -10.50
C THR A 68 -4.21 -22.26 -9.97
N LEU A 69 -4.02 -22.25 -8.65
CA LEU A 69 -2.79 -22.69 -7.98
C LEU A 69 -2.53 -24.18 -8.22
N ALA A 70 -3.56 -25.02 -8.28
CA ALA A 70 -3.41 -26.44 -8.62
C ALA A 70 -2.84 -26.65 -10.01
N SER A 71 -3.39 -25.94 -10.99
CA SER A 71 -2.89 -25.98 -12.36
C SER A 71 -1.46 -25.46 -12.45
N LEU A 72 -1.12 -24.40 -11.69
CA LEU A 72 0.22 -23.83 -11.65
C LEU A 72 1.24 -24.75 -10.97
N SER A 73 0.85 -25.35 -9.84
CA SER A 73 1.58 -26.37 -9.08
C SER A 73 1.93 -27.57 -9.96
N ASP A 74 0.97 -28.06 -10.76
CA ASP A 74 1.19 -29.16 -11.69
C ASP A 74 2.19 -28.80 -12.80
N ARG A 75 2.15 -27.56 -13.31
CA ARG A 75 3.09 -27.08 -14.33
C ARG A 75 4.51 -26.83 -13.80
N LEU A 76 4.63 -26.32 -12.58
CA LEU A 76 5.90 -25.97 -11.95
C LEU A 76 6.47 -27.11 -11.09
N ARG A 77 5.68 -28.15 -10.81
CA ARG A 77 6.04 -29.31 -9.97
C ARG A 77 6.40 -28.92 -8.53
N VAL A 78 5.76 -27.86 -8.00
CA VAL A 78 6.03 -27.24 -6.68
C VAL A 78 4.81 -27.42 -5.77
N PRO A 79 4.97 -27.63 -4.45
CA PRO A 79 3.84 -27.74 -3.52
C PRO A 79 2.96 -26.48 -3.49
N HIS A 80 1.65 -26.68 -3.34
CA HIS A 80 0.66 -25.58 -3.29
C HIS A 80 0.94 -24.56 -2.19
N ASP A 81 1.43 -25.02 -1.03
CA ASP A 81 1.76 -24.15 0.10
C ASP A 81 2.89 -23.17 -0.26
N VAL A 82 3.87 -23.64 -1.03
CA VAL A 82 5.01 -22.83 -1.50
C VAL A 82 4.55 -21.81 -2.55
N ALA A 83 3.60 -22.18 -3.40
CA ALA A 83 3.02 -21.27 -4.37
C ALA A 83 2.19 -20.16 -3.70
N GLY A 84 1.44 -20.49 -2.63
CA GLY A 84 0.69 -19.51 -1.82
C GLY A 84 1.59 -18.49 -1.12
N VAL A 85 2.65 -18.94 -0.43
CA VAL A 85 3.60 -18.01 0.23
C VAL A 85 4.36 -17.14 -0.77
N THR A 86 4.64 -17.66 -1.97
CA THR A 86 5.28 -16.87 -3.05
C THR A 86 4.34 -15.81 -3.58
N PHE A 87 3.04 -16.12 -3.78
CA PHE A 87 2.05 -15.13 -4.19
C PHE A 87 1.86 -14.04 -3.13
N LEU A 88 1.91 -14.40 -1.85
CA LEU A 88 1.89 -13.43 -0.75
C LEU A 88 3.14 -12.53 -0.76
N ALA A 89 4.33 -13.11 -0.98
CA ALA A 89 5.56 -12.33 -1.15
C ALA A 89 5.49 -11.40 -2.37
N PHE A 90 4.94 -11.88 -3.50
CA PHE A 90 4.73 -11.11 -4.71
C PHE A 90 3.73 -9.96 -4.50
N GLY A 91 2.62 -10.21 -3.78
CA GLY A 91 1.62 -9.19 -3.47
C GLY A 91 2.17 -8.04 -2.62
N ASN A 92 3.09 -8.34 -1.70
CA ASN A 92 3.79 -7.31 -0.94
C ASN A 92 4.74 -6.46 -1.80
N GLY A 93 5.35 -7.05 -2.84
CA GLY A 93 6.26 -6.35 -3.76
C GLY A 93 5.57 -5.65 -4.94
N ALA A 94 4.33 -6.03 -5.27
CA ALA A 94 3.57 -5.44 -6.37
C ALA A 94 3.49 -3.90 -6.36
N PRO A 95 3.15 -3.22 -5.25
CA PRO A 95 3.06 -1.75 -5.24
C PRO A 95 4.39 -1.05 -5.51
N ASP A 96 5.51 -1.63 -5.07
CA ASP A 96 6.86 -1.11 -5.33
C ASP A 96 7.18 -1.15 -6.83
N VAL A 97 6.90 -2.30 -7.47
CA VAL A 97 7.08 -2.48 -8.91
C VAL A 97 6.21 -1.51 -9.71
N PHE A 98 4.94 -1.33 -9.32
CA PHE A 98 4.07 -0.36 -9.98
C PHE A 98 4.54 1.09 -9.80
N SER A 99 5.07 1.44 -8.62
CA SER A 99 5.66 2.76 -8.36
C SER A 99 6.90 3.00 -9.24
N ALA A 100 7.79 2.01 -9.32
CA ALA A 100 8.97 2.09 -10.18
C ALA A 100 8.58 2.25 -11.66
N ILE A 101 7.64 1.44 -12.16
CA ILE A 101 7.15 1.53 -13.55
C ILE A 101 6.49 2.89 -13.80
N ALA A 102 5.70 3.42 -12.87
CA ALA A 102 5.09 4.75 -12.97
C ALA A 102 6.16 5.87 -13.00
N ALA A 103 7.25 5.74 -12.24
CA ALA A 103 8.37 6.66 -12.28
C ALA A 103 9.15 6.58 -13.61
N TYR A 104 9.30 5.38 -14.17
CA TYR A 104 9.90 5.21 -15.50
C TYR A 104 9.00 5.76 -16.61
N SER A 105 7.69 5.51 -16.54
CA SER A 105 6.73 5.94 -17.57
C SER A 105 6.47 7.45 -17.56
N SER A 106 6.59 8.10 -16.40
CA SER A 106 6.49 9.56 -16.24
C SER A 106 7.75 10.33 -16.72
N GLY A 107 8.71 9.65 -17.35
CA GLY A 107 9.91 10.28 -17.93
C GLY A 107 10.98 10.66 -16.91
N VAL A 108 10.74 10.47 -15.61
CA VAL A 108 11.70 10.69 -14.52
C VAL A 108 12.86 9.69 -14.58
N GLY A 109 12.64 8.51 -15.16
CA GLY A 109 13.69 7.48 -15.37
C GLY A 109 14.85 7.90 -16.28
N LYS A 110 14.71 8.98 -17.06
CA LYS A 110 15.82 9.56 -17.86
C LYS A 110 16.62 10.65 -17.12
N LEU A 111 16.18 11.06 -15.93
CA LEU A 111 16.85 12.05 -15.06
C LEU A 111 17.38 11.40 -13.77
N GLY A 112 17.68 10.09 -13.83
CA GLY A 112 18.12 9.26 -12.70
C GLY A 112 19.62 8.95 -12.66
N SER A 113 20.47 9.72 -13.34
CA SER A 113 21.91 9.72 -13.07
C SER A 113 22.32 11.12 -12.65
N THR A 114 22.49 11.30 -11.34
CA THR A 114 23.26 12.35 -10.63
C THR A 114 22.61 13.59 -9.98
N SER A 115 21.29 13.77 -9.78
CA SER A 115 20.87 14.95 -8.98
C SER A 115 19.56 14.99 -8.16
N TYR A 116 18.68 13.98 -8.11
CA TYR A 116 17.38 14.15 -7.40
C TYR A 116 17.00 13.09 -6.36
N TRP A 117 17.83 12.09 -6.08
CA TRP A 117 17.47 10.98 -5.16
C TRP A 117 18.46 10.69 -4.04
N VAL A 118 19.13 11.68 -3.43
CA VAL A 118 19.79 11.45 -2.11
C VAL A 118 19.79 12.67 -1.17
N GLU A 119 19.19 13.81 -1.51
CA GLU A 119 19.37 15.04 -0.71
C GLU A 119 18.06 15.55 -0.07
N PRO A 120 17.36 14.72 0.72
CA PRO A 120 16.92 15.25 2.01
C PRO A 120 17.18 14.30 3.20
N CYS A 121 17.78 13.13 2.98
CA CYS A 121 18.09 12.17 4.06
C CYS A 121 19.59 12.19 4.46
N SER A 122 20.51 12.48 3.52
CA SER A 122 21.94 12.69 3.85
C SER A 122 22.12 13.92 4.75
N SER A 123 21.38 15.01 4.50
CA SER A 123 21.40 16.23 5.29
C SER A 123 20.74 16.12 6.67
N LEU A 124 19.93 15.09 6.92
CA LEU A 124 19.39 14.78 8.25
C LEU A 124 20.30 13.85 9.07
N LEU A 125 21.21 13.10 8.44
CA LEU A 125 22.22 12.30 9.13
C LEU A 125 23.33 13.17 9.77
N TRP A 126 23.64 14.33 9.20
CA TRP A 126 24.57 15.30 9.81
C TRP A 126 23.95 16.19 10.89
N SER A 127 22.64 16.15 11.10
CA SER A 127 21.96 16.96 12.14
C SER A 127 21.89 16.28 13.51
N TRP A 128 22.37 15.04 13.64
CA TRP A 128 22.46 14.31 14.92
C TRP A 128 23.91 14.19 15.44
N GLU A 129 24.84 14.91 14.82
CA GLU A 129 26.27 14.94 15.21
C GLU A 129 26.78 16.34 15.55
N VAL A 130 25.89 17.20 16.09
CA VAL A 130 26.23 18.42 16.84
C VAL A 130 25.36 18.59 18.08
#